data_AF-A0AA43A1Y0-F1
#
_entry.id   AF-A0AA43A1Y0-F1
#
_cell.length_a   1.000
_cell.length_b   1.000
_cell.length_c   1.000
_cell.angle_alpha   90.00
_cell.angle_beta   90.00
_cell.angle_gamma   90.00
#
_symmetry.space_group_name_H-M   'P 1'
#
loop_
_entity.id
_entity.type
_entity.pdbx_description
1 polymer ?
#
loop_
_entity_poly.entity_id
_entity_poly.type
_entity_poly.pdbx_seq_one_letter_code
_entity_poly.pdbx_strand_id
1 'polypeptide(L)'
;MKSRLKKAGLLLTDDADTEIDISVAWGTLSRLGYPSRYGGKAQDGSYEYVIIDPKTGRFLATGKGATLETSMCEAALNAVTETDRS
;
A
#
# COMPACT_ATOMS: atom_id res chain seq x y z
N MET A 1 11.35 -0.82 1.02
CA MET A 1 9.92 -1.18 1.10
C MET A 1 9.65 -2.28 2.11
N LYS A 2 10.12 -3.51 1.90
CA LYS A 2 9.82 -4.70 2.76
C LYS A 2 10.00 -4.47 4.27
N SER A 3 11.15 -3.94 4.68
CA SER A 3 11.42 -3.62 6.10
C SER A 3 10.37 -2.68 6.71
N ARG A 4 9.90 -1.67 5.95
CA ARG A 4 8.82 -0.77 6.37
C ARG A 4 7.50 -1.55 6.51
N LEU A 5 7.17 -2.44 5.57
CA LEU A 5 5.96 -3.27 5.63
C LEU A 5 5.97 -4.23 6.82
N LYS A 6 7.11 -4.89 7.11
CA LYS A 6 7.27 -5.74 8.30
C LYS A 6 7.09 -4.95 9.58
N LYS A 7 7.75 -3.78 9.67
CA LYS A 7 7.62 -2.89 10.84
C LYS A 7 6.18 -2.41 11.06
N ALA A 8 5.42 -2.22 9.99
CA ALA A 8 4.00 -1.85 10.04
C ALA A 8 3.05 -3.04 10.26
N GLY A 9 3.56 -4.28 10.43
CA GLY A 9 2.73 -5.49 10.55
C GLY A 9 2.00 -5.90 9.28
N LEU A 10 2.31 -5.27 8.14
CA LEU A 10 1.66 -5.51 6.85
C LEU A 10 2.33 -6.63 6.04
N LEU A 11 3.50 -7.11 6.45
CA LEU A 11 4.19 -8.24 5.84
C LEU A 11 4.70 -9.18 6.94
N LEU A 12 4.31 -10.46 6.86
CA LEU A 12 4.62 -11.46 7.89
C LEU A 12 5.71 -12.47 7.47
N THR A 13 6.14 -12.47 6.21
CA THR A 13 7.19 -13.42 5.78
C THR A 13 8.55 -12.98 6.30
N ASP A 14 9.34 -13.93 6.80
CA ASP A 14 10.72 -13.70 7.21
C ASP A 14 11.70 -13.64 6.03
N ASP A 15 11.29 -14.06 4.84
CA ASP A 15 12.15 -14.01 3.65
C ASP A 15 12.52 -12.57 3.30
N ALA A 16 13.82 -12.28 3.38
CA ALA A 16 14.38 -11.00 2.96
C ALA A 16 14.32 -10.85 1.43
N ASP A 17 14.31 -11.98 0.70
CA ASP A 17 14.53 -12.01 -0.75
C ASP A 17 13.25 -12.00 -1.59
N THR A 18 12.07 -12.31 -1.04
CA THR A 18 10.80 -12.33 -1.82
C THR A 18 10.51 -11.01 -2.49
N GLU A 19 10.68 -10.90 -3.81
CA GLU A 19 10.36 -9.72 -4.60
C GLU A 19 8.94 -9.20 -4.28
N ILE A 20 8.71 -7.89 -4.38
CA ILE A 20 7.35 -7.36 -4.21
C ILE A 20 6.60 -7.61 -5.50
N ASP A 21 6.03 -8.81 -5.58
CA ASP A 21 5.08 -9.20 -6.60
C ASP A 21 3.64 -8.80 -6.21
N ILE A 22 2.72 -9.10 -7.13
CA ILE A 22 1.32 -8.75 -6.97
C ILE A 22 0.65 -9.50 -5.81
N SER A 23 1.10 -10.71 -5.48
CA SER A 23 0.58 -11.48 -4.34
C SER A 23 0.98 -10.86 -3.01
N VAL A 24 2.23 -10.40 -2.88
CA VAL A 24 2.71 -9.64 -1.71
C VAL A 24 1.94 -8.32 -1.56
N ALA A 25 1.73 -7.60 -2.65
CA ALA A 25 1.00 -6.34 -2.64
C ALA A 25 -0.47 -6.51 -2.23
N TRP A 26 -1.17 -7.52 -2.76
CA TRP A 26 -2.52 -7.84 -2.31
C TRP A 26 -2.56 -8.26 -0.85
N GLY A 27 -1.64 -9.13 -0.42
CA GLY A 27 -1.55 -9.55 0.98
C GLY A 27 -1.29 -8.39 1.95
N THR A 28 -0.62 -7.33 1.48
CA THR A 28 -0.41 -6.08 2.22
C THR A 28 -1.72 -5.30 2.38
N LEU A 29 -2.46 -5.09 1.29
CA LEU A 29 -3.74 -4.37 1.32
C LEU A 29 -4.80 -5.12 2.13
N SER A 30 -4.87 -6.45 2.00
CA SER A 30 -5.81 -7.28 2.78
C SER A 30 -5.57 -7.15 4.28
N ARG A 31 -4.30 -7.01 4.71
CA ARG A 31 -3.95 -6.79 6.12
C ARG A 31 -4.31 -5.39 6.61
N LEU A 32 -4.19 -4.38 5.74
CA LEU A 32 -4.62 -3.03 6.05
C LEU A 32 -6.14 -2.96 6.31
N GLY A 33 -6.93 -3.74 5.59
CA GLY A 33 -8.37 -3.86 5.81
C GLY A 33 -9.22 -2.68 5.31
N TYR A 34 -8.61 -1.74 4.56
CA TYR A 34 -9.32 -0.62 3.95
C TYR A 34 -9.58 -0.85 2.45
N PRO A 35 -10.73 -0.36 1.91
CA PRO A 35 -10.94 -0.28 0.49
C PRO A 35 -9.81 0.47 -0.20
N SER A 36 -9.41 -0.08 -1.33
CA SER A 36 -8.25 0.38 -2.06
C SER A 36 -8.53 0.31 -3.55
N ARG A 37 -8.12 1.32 -4.32
CA ARG A 37 -8.39 1.42 -5.75
C ARG A 37 -7.17 1.89 -6.52
N TYR A 38 -7.04 1.41 -7.74
CA TYR A 38 -6.05 1.93 -8.67
C TYR A 38 -6.39 3.38 -9.05
N GLY A 39 -5.45 4.30 -8.80
CA GLY A 39 -5.60 5.73 -9.08
C GLY A 39 -5.24 6.09 -10.53
N GLY A 40 -4.33 5.34 -11.13
CA GLY A 40 -3.93 5.52 -12.54
C GLY A 40 -2.42 5.46 -12.75
N LYS A 41 -2.02 5.71 -13.99
CA LYS A 41 -0.62 5.84 -14.40
C LYS A 41 -0.34 7.30 -14.74
N ALA A 42 0.67 7.89 -14.11
CA ALA A 42 1.10 9.24 -14.37
C ALA A 42 1.90 9.34 -15.68
N GLN A 43 2.08 10.57 -16.18
CA GLN A 43 2.80 10.84 -17.42
C GLN A 43 4.28 10.40 -17.38
N ASP A 44 4.88 10.40 -16.18
CA ASP A 44 6.24 9.93 -15.94
C ASP A 44 6.35 8.39 -15.91
N GLY A 45 5.23 7.68 -16.09
CA GLY A 45 5.15 6.24 -16.08
C GLY A 45 4.96 5.61 -14.70
N SER A 46 4.93 6.40 -13.62
CA SER A 46 4.64 5.89 -12.27
C SER A 46 3.16 5.51 -12.10
N TYR A 47 2.91 4.59 -11.19
CA TYR A 47 1.58 4.10 -10.83
C TYR A 47 1.14 4.74 -9.51
N GLU A 48 -0.14 5.05 -9.39
CA GLU A 48 -0.75 5.55 -8.16
C GLU A 48 -1.84 4.61 -7.65
N TYR A 49 -1.87 4.41 -6.33
CA TYR A 49 -2.88 3.62 -5.63
C TYR A 49 -3.47 4.40 -4.47
N VAL A 50 -4.78 4.30 -4.26
CA VAL A 50 -5.52 5.15 -3.33
C VAL A 50 -6.25 4.29 -2.29
N ILE A 51 -6.15 4.69 -1.01
CA ILE A 51 -6.85 4.08 0.13
C ILE A 51 -7.97 5.01 0.61
N ILE A 52 -9.13 4.44 0.90
CA ILE A 52 -10.34 5.17 1.31
C ILE A 52 -10.88 4.57 2.61
N ASP A 53 -11.43 5.42 3.48
CA ASP A 53 -12.20 4.99 4.64
C ASP A 53 -13.57 4.44 4.17
N PRO A 54 -13.90 3.17 4.45
CA PRO A 54 -15.14 2.56 3.99
C PRO A 54 -16.39 3.19 4.62
N LYS A 55 -16.27 3.75 5.83
CA LYS A 55 -17.41 4.30 6.57
C LYS A 55 -17.76 5.69 6.08
N THR A 56 -16.74 6.50 5.81
CA THR A 56 -16.92 7.92 5.49
C THR A 56 -16.74 8.23 4.00
N GLY A 57 -16.16 7.31 3.23
CA GLY A 57 -15.73 7.56 1.86
C GLY A 57 -14.54 8.52 1.76
N ARG A 58 -13.95 8.90 2.90
CA ARG A 58 -12.85 9.87 2.96
C ARG A 58 -11.57 9.26 2.40
N PHE A 59 -10.84 10.05 1.63
CA PHE A 59 -9.48 9.73 1.24
C PHE A 59 -8.60 9.57 2.48
N LEU A 60 -7.90 8.43 2.60
CA LEU A 60 -6.95 8.18 3.69
C LEU A 60 -5.52 8.43 3.23
N ALA A 61 -5.11 7.80 2.14
CA ALA A 61 -3.75 7.90 1.64
C ALA A 61 -3.64 7.57 0.16
N THR A 62 -2.52 7.97 -0.43
CA THR A 62 -2.07 7.53 -1.75
C THR A 62 -0.66 6.95 -1.66
N GLY A 63 -0.32 6.07 -2.59
CA GLY A 63 1.02 5.54 -2.77
C GLY A 63 1.43 5.64 -4.23
N LYS A 64 2.68 6.01 -4.48
CA LYS A 64 3.27 6.06 -5.81
C LYS A 64 4.40 5.05 -5.94
N GLY A 65 4.52 4.43 -7.10
CA GLY A 65 5.54 3.42 -7.36
C GLY A 65 5.88 3.30 -8.84
N ALA A 66 7.08 2.78 -9.14
CA ALA A 66 7.48 2.47 -10.52
C ALA A 66 6.66 1.30 -11.10
N THR A 67 6.07 0.48 -10.23
CA THR A 67 5.17 -0.62 -10.57
C THR A 67 3.86 -0.48 -9.79
N LEU A 68 2.84 -1.25 -10.19
CA LEU A 68 1.56 -1.27 -9.49
C LEU A 68 1.70 -1.83 -8.06
N GLU A 69 2.50 -2.87 -7.89
CA GLU A 69 2.72 -3.57 -6.62
C GLU A 69 3.40 -2.65 -5.60
N THR A 70 4.39 -1.87 -6.08
CA THR A 70 5.10 -0.90 -5.24
C THR A 70 4.20 0.27 -4.85
N SER A 71 3.31 0.73 -5.73
CA SER A 71 2.35 1.79 -5.39
C SER A 71 1.28 1.33 -4.38
N MET A 72 0.79 0.09 -4.50
CA MET A 72 -0.09 -0.54 -3.52
C MET A 72 0.54 -0.61 -2.13
N CYS A 73 1.79 -1.09 -2.05
CA CYS A 73 2.51 -1.20 -0.79
C CYS A 73 2.79 0.16 -0.14
N GLU A 74 3.18 1.16 -0.94
CA GLU A 74 3.42 2.51 -0.43
C GLU A 74 2.13 3.15 0.09
N ALA A 75 1.00 2.92 -0.60
CA ALA A 75 -0.30 3.44 -0.18
C ALA A 75 -0.71 2.88 1.17
N ALA A 76 -0.48 1.58 1.40
CA ALA A 76 -0.75 0.93 2.66
C ALA A 76 0.11 1.46 3.81
N LEU A 77 1.42 1.68 3.57
CA LEU A 77 2.33 2.27 4.56
C LEU A 77 1.91 3.70 4.96
N ASN A 78 1.52 4.50 3.98
CA ASN A 78 1.06 5.86 4.22
C ASN A 78 -0.25 5.86 5.02
N ALA A 79 -1.18 4.94 4.72
CA ALA A 79 -2.43 4.79 5.46
C ALA A 79 -2.23 4.41 6.94
N VAL A 80 -1.27 3.52 7.24
CA VAL A 80 -0.91 3.20 8.64
C VAL A 80 -0.39 4.45 9.37
N THR A 81 0.48 5.22 8.71
CA THR A 81 1.06 6.44 9.29
C THR A 81 0.00 7.49 9.63
N GLU A 82 -1.02 7.66 8.79
CA GLU A 82 -2.13 8.59 9.04
C GLU A 82 -3.06 8.09 10.16
N THR A 83 -3.25 6.77 10.27
CA THR A 83 -4.05 6.18 11.36
C THR A 83 -3.38 6.37 12.71
N ASP A 84 -2.05 6.21 12.80
CA ASP A 84 -1.28 6.42 14.05
C ASP A 84 -1.30 7.88 14.54
N ARG A 85 -1.70 8.84 13.69
CA ARG A 85 -1.80 10.27 14.03
C ARG A 85 -3.22 10.72 14.42
N SER A 86 -4.21 9.84 14.26
CA SER A 86 -5.63 10.11 14.52
C SER A 86 -6.01 9.83 15.97
#